data_AF-A0A0G1Y4F2-F1
#
_entry.id   AF-A0A0G1Y4F2-F1
#
_cell.length_a   1.000
_cell.length_b   1.000
_cell.length_c   1.000
_cell.angle_alpha   90.00
_cell.angle_beta   90.00
_cell.angle_gamma   90.00
#
_symmetry.space_group_name_H-M   'P 1'
#
loop_
_entity.id
_entity.type
_entity.pdbx_description
1 polymer ?
#
loop_
_entity_poly.entity_id
_entity_poly.type
_entity_poly.pdbx_seq_one_letter_code
_entity_poly.pdbx_strand_id
1 'polypeptide(L)'
;MNKKIGIILGGLALLLVVTGVVVYTAVFSQKPVTKVEEFLDESLPPVDSAIAVDLTKSKVKDNTLVLTVTGLESKYRTLAYEISYETQGVVQGVTSQPLDLSGKDTFVRDDIYLGTCSGKVCKPHVGVKKVSVVIEFTDSTGQKTQFSKDYDL
;
A
#
# COMPACT_ATOMS: atom_id res chain seq x y z
N MET A 1 -32.84 -61.42 36.55
CA MET A 1 -32.81 -60.40 35.47
C MET A 1 -32.85 -61.11 34.12
N ASN A 2 -33.87 -60.82 33.31
CA ASN A 2 -34.14 -61.54 32.08
C ASN A 2 -33.03 -61.25 31.05
N LYS A 3 -32.33 -62.29 30.56
CA LYS A 3 -31.22 -62.17 29.58
C LYS A 3 -31.55 -61.24 28.39
N LYS A 4 -32.82 -61.12 28.02
CA LYS A 4 -33.32 -60.23 26.96
C LYS A 4 -33.15 -58.73 27.28
N ILE A 5 -33.29 -58.32 28.55
CA ILE A 5 -33.13 -56.92 28.98
C ILE A 5 -31.66 -56.50 28.96
N GLY A 6 -30.74 -57.41 29.32
CA GLY A 6 -29.30 -57.15 29.26
C GLY A 6 -28.78 -56.90 27.84
N ILE A 7 -29.33 -57.62 26.84
CA ILE A 7 -28.97 -57.45 25.43
C ILE A 7 -29.49 -56.12 24.88
N ILE A 8 -30.71 -55.70 25.26
CA ILE A 8 -31.29 -54.42 24.83
C ILE A 8 -30.52 -53.24 25.42
N LEU A 9 -30.19 -53.28 26.71
CA LEU A 9 -29.38 -52.24 27.37
C LEU A 9 -27.95 -52.17 26.81
N GLY A 10 -27.33 -53.32 26.54
CA GLY A 10 -26.00 -53.37 25.91
C GLY A 10 -26.00 -52.81 24.48
N GLY A 11 -27.02 -53.14 23.69
CA GLY A 11 -27.18 -52.61 22.33
C GLY A 11 -27.44 -51.11 22.29
N LEU A 12 -28.27 -50.60 23.21
CA LEU A 12 -28.57 -49.16 23.29
C LEU A 12 -27.35 -48.36 23.73
N ALA A 13 -26.59 -48.86 24.71
CA ALA A 13 -25.35 -48.23 25.16
C ALA A 13 -24.31 -48.17 24.03
N LEU A 14 -24.15 -49.25 23.27
CA LEU A 14 -23.24 -49.29 22.11
C LEU A 14 -23.66 -48.26 21.05
N LEU A 15 -24.96 -48.14 20.77
CA LEU A 15 -25.48 -47.21 19.76
C LEU A 15 -25.26 -45.75 20.17
N LEU A 16 -25.39 -45.42 21.46
CA LEU A 16 -25.09 -44.08 21.98
C LEU A 16 -23.60 -43.74 21.90
N VAL A 17 -22.71 -44.70 22.15
CA VAL A 17 -21.26 -44.47 22.02
C VAL A 17 -20.87 -44.24 20.56
N VAL A 18 -21.40 -45.04 19.63
CA VAL A 18 -21.09 -44.88 18.20
C VAL A 18 -21.60 -43.54 17.66
N THR A 19 -22.83 -43.16 17.99
CA THR A 19 -23.38 -41.87 17.57
C THR A 19 -22.63 -40.69 18.19
N GLY A 20 -22.23 -40.79 19.47
CA GLY A 20 -21.39 -39.79 20.14
C GLY A 20 -20.03 -39.59 19.46
N VAL A 21 -19.35 -40.67 19.08
CA VAL A 21 -18.04 -40.61 18.40
C VAL A 21 -18.15 -39.98 17.01
N VAL A 22 -19.20 -40.31 16.25
CA VAL A 22 -19.41 -39.75 14.90
C VAL A 22 -19.69 -38.25 14.98
N VAL A 23 -20.54 -37.79 15.91
CA VAL A 23 -20.82 -36.36 16.08
C VAL A 23 -19.58 -35.60 16.56
N TYR A 24 -18.80 -36.18 17.49
CA TYR A 24 -17.58 -35.56 17.99
C TYR A 24 -16.55 -35.34 16.87
N THR A 25 -16.32 -36.35 16.02
CA THR A 25 -15.37 -36.24 14.91
C THR A 25 -15.85 -35.29 13.81
N ALA A 26 -17.16 -35.20 13.57
CA ALA A 26 -17.73 -34.28 12.58
C ALA A 26 -17.71 -32.81 13.03
N VAL A 27 -17.97 -32.53 14.31
CA VAL A 27 -18.07 -31.14 14.81
C VAL A 27 -16.72 -30.55 15.20
N PHE A 28 -15.79 -31.37 15.73
CA PHE A 28 -14.47 -30.89 16.15
C PHE A 28 -13.41 -30.90 15.03
N SER A 29 -13.74 -31.39 13.83
CA SER A 29 -12.88 -31.27 12.64
C SER A 29 -12.99 -29.89 11.97
N GLN A 30 -13.04 -28.82 12.76
CA GLN A 30 -12.73 -27.50 12.23
C GLN A 30 -11.23 -27.51 11.90
N LYS A 31 -10.92 -27.70 10.61
CA LYS A 31 -9.59 -27.48 10.07
C LYS A 31 -9.08 -26.16 10.65
N PRO A 32 -7.88 -26.12 11.27
CA PRO A 32 -7.33 -24.86 11.74
C PRO A 32 -7.36 -23.89 10.56
N VAL A 33 -8.09 -22.79 10.75
CA VAL A 33 -8.22 -21.71 9.79
C VAL A 33 -6.81 -21.39 9.33
N THR A 34 -6.57 -21.58 8.03
CA THR A 34 -5.34 -21.23 7.34
C THR A 34 -4.87 -19.89 7.89
N LYS A 35 -3.73 -19.92 8.57
CA LYS A 35 -3.00 -18.76 9.06
C LYS A 35 -3.00 -17.75 7.91
N VAL A 36 -3.70 -16.63 8.10
CA VAL A 36 -3.60 -15.47 7.21
C VAL A 36 -2.12 -15.18 7.11
N GLU A 37 -1.58 -15.35 5.90
CA GLU A 37 -0.24 -14.95 5.55
C GLU A 37 -0.21 -13.44 5.81
N GLU A 38 0.43 -13.04 6.91
CA GLU A 38 0.73 -11.65 7.18
C GLU A 38 1.55 -11.17 5.99
N PHE A 39 0.95 -10.34 5.14
CA PHE A 39 1.67 -9.57 4.14
C PHE A 39 2.75 -8.82 4.90
N LEU A 40 4.00 -9.19 4.67
CA LEU A 40 5.15 -8.45 5.15
C LEU A 40 5.06 -7.07 4.48
N ASP A 41 4.63 -6.05 5.22
CA ASP A 41 4.78 -4.67 4.77
C ASP A 41 6.28 -4.41 4.62
N GLU A 42 6.79 -4.54 3.40
CA GLU A 42 8.15 -4.18 3.02
C GLU A 42 8.25 -2.64 2.98
N SER A 43 8.10 -2.03 4.15
CA SER A 43 8.25 -0.60 4.36
C SER A 43 9.73 -0.25 4.22
N LEU A 44 10.08 0.51 3.19
CA LEU A 44 11.44 1.01 2.99
C LEU A 44 11.85 1.89 4.19
N PRO A 45 13.15 1.91 4.55
CA PRO A 45 13.61 2.78 5.62
C PRO A 45 13.29 4.25 5.31
N PRO A 46 12.95 5.05 6.33
CA PRO A 46 12.65 6.46 6.14
C PRO A 46 13.88 7.21 5.62
N VAL A 47 13.63 8.24 4.81
CA VAL A 47 14.67 9.15 4.31
C VAL A 47 15.36 9.93 5.45
N ASP A 48 16.58 10.41 5.21
CA ASP A 48 17.31 11.29 6.13
C ASP A 48 16.48 12.54 6.50
N SER A 49 16.47 12.90 7.78
CA SER A 49 15.82 14.10 8.31
C SER A 49 16.28 15.42 7.70
N ALA A 50 17.48 15.45 7.08
CA ALA A 50 17.97 16.61 6.34
C ALA A 50 17.16 16.89 5.06
N ILE A 51 16.44 15.89 4.54
CA ILE A 51 15.66 16.01 3.32
C ILE A 51 14.35 16.73 3.61
N ALA A 52 14.17 17.88 2.97
CA ALA A 52 12.91 18.60 2.97
C ALA A 52 12.23 18.45 1.61
N VAL A 53 10.97 18.04 1.65
CA VAL A 53 10.10 17.89 0.48
C VAL A 53 8.97 18.89 0.62
N ASP A 54 8.70 19.63 -0.46
CA ASP A 54 7.58 20.55 -0.58
C ASP A 54 6.84 20.33 -1.90
N LEU A 55 5.52 20.44 -1.86
CA LEU A 55 4.64 20.27 -3.01
C LEU A 55 3.62 21.41 -3.03
N THR A 56 3.64 22.22 -4.08
CA THR A 56 2.77 23.38 -4.20
C THR A 56 2.10 23.46 -5.57
N LYS A 57 0.98 24.18 -5.66
CA LYS A 57 0.38 24.53 -6.96
C LYS A 57 1.29 25.50 -7.71
N SER A 58 1.48 25.26 -9.01
CA SER A 58 2.17 26.19 -9.89
C SER A 58 1.42 27.51 -9.99
N LYS A 59 2.17 28.62 -9.94
CA LYS A 59 1.63 29.98 -10.11
C LYS A 59 1.50 30.38 -11.59
N VAL A 60 2.04 29.58 -12.50
CA VAL A 60 2.20 29.94 -13.92
C VAL A 60 1.43 28.99 -14.83
N LYS A 61 1.38 27.70 -14.48
CA LYS A 61 0.70 26.66 -15.27
C LYS A 61 -0.54 26.18 -14.51
N ASP A 62 -1.70 26.23 -15.16
CA ASP A 62 -2.92 25.70 -14.57
C ASP A 62 -2.82 24.20 -14.31
N ASN A 63 -3.44 23.78 -13.22
CA ASN A 63 -3.57 22.37 -12.82
C ASN A 63 -2.24 21.59 -12.78
N THR A 64 -1.17 22.29 -12.44
CA THR A 64 0.20 21.76 -12.40
C THR A 64 0.76 21.93 -10.99
N LEU A 65 1.47 20.91 -10.50
CA LEU A 65 2.19 20.95 -9.23
C LEU A 65 3.68 21.20 -9.45
N VAL A 66 4.30 21.79 -8.44
CA VAL A 66 5.74 21.99 -8.32
C VAL A 66 6.22 21.16 -7.13
N LEU A 67 6.99 20.12 -7.40
CA LEU A 67 7.69 19.32 -6.41
C LEU A 67 9.10 19.87 -6.22
N THR A 68 9.45 20.19 -4.99
CA THR A 68 10.78 20.64 -4.59
C THR A 68 11.33 19.70 -3.54
N VAL A 69 12.57 19.25 -3.74
CA VAL A 69 13.31 18.43 -2.78
C VAL A 69 14.66 19.08 -2.53
N THR A 70 14.98 19.37 -1.27
CA THR A 70 16.23 20.03 -0.85
C THR A 70 16.95 19.21 0.23
N GLY A 71 18.23 19.49 0.44
CA GLY A 71 19.04 18.77 1.43
C GLY A 71 19.55 17.43 0.93
N LEU A 72 19.63 17.24 -0.40
CA LEU A 72 20.11 16.00 -1.01
C LEU A 72 21.58 15.75 -0.69
N GLU A 73 22.39 16.80 -0.49
CA GLU A 73 23.81 16.73 -0.15
C GLU A 73 24.62 15.80 -1.09
N SER A 74 24.16 15.62 -2.33
CA SER A 74 24.69 14.63 -3.29
C SER A 74 24.73 13.17 -2.80
N LYS A 75 24.00 12.83 -1.73
CA LYS A 75 23.89 11.46 -1.17
C LYS A 75 23.11 10.53 -2.09
N TYR A 76 22.16 11.08 -2.84
CA TYR A 76 21.21 10.32 -3.66
C TYR A 76 21.59 10.37 -5.14
N ARG A 77 21.53 9.22 -5.80
CA ARG A 77 21.78 9.08 -7.24
C ARG A 77 20.49 9.25 -8.04
N THR A 78 19.39 8.65 -7.57
CA THR A 78 18.12 8.73 -8.27
C THR A 78 16.95 8.98 -7.34
N LEU A 79 15.90 9.57 -7.89
CA LEU A 79 14.61 9.78 -7.24
C LEU A 79 13.48 9.34 -8.18
N ALA A 80 12.54 8.57 -7.66
CA ALA A 80 11.27 8.29 -8.30
C ALA A 80 10.15 8.78 -7.39
N TYR A 81 9.12 9.40 -7.95
CA TYR A 81 7.97 9.86 -7.19
C TYR A 81 6.68 9.23 -7.71
N GLU A 82 5.76 9.00 -6.80
CA GLU A 82 4.37 8.68 -7.05
C GLU A 82 3.50 9.71 -6.34
N ILE A 83 2.57 10.27 -7.07
CA ILE A 83 1.63 11.27 -6.58
C ILE A 83 0.24 10.71 -6.81
N SER A 84 -0.52 10.52 -5.75
CA SER A 84 -1.92 10.07 -5.83
C SER A 84 -2.86 11.16 -5.30
N TYR A 85 -4.02 11.27 -5.92
CA TYR A 85 -4.98 12.31 -5.59
C TYR A 85 -6.39 11.91 -6.00
N GLU A 86 -7.39 12.42 -5.27
CA GLU A 86 -8.79 12.19 -5.61
C GLU A 86 -9.33 13.32 -6.49
N THR A 87 -10.02 12.95 -7.56
CA THR A 87 -10.79 13.88 -8.40
C THR A 87 -12.13 13.25 -8.74
N GLN A 88 -13.22 13.99 -8.52
CA GLN A 88 -14.57 13.56 -8.90
C GLN A 88 -14.94 12.15 -8.39
N GLY A 89 -14.49 11.79 -7.19
CA GLY A 89 -14.74 10.48 -6.57
C GLY A 89 -13.89 9.33 -7.12
N VAL A 90 -12.86 9.60 -7.92
CA VAL A 90 -11.93 8.61 -8.46
C VAL A 90 -10.49 8.98 -8.06
N VAL A 91 -9.75 8.01 -7.54
CA VAL A 91 -8.32 8.16 -7.27
C VAL A 91 -7.56 8.09 -8.59
N GLN A 92 -6.73 9.08 -8.83
CA GLN A 92 -5.85 9.22 -9.98
C GLN A 92 -4.41 9.39 -9.49
N GLY A 93 -3.43 9.28 -10.39
CA GLY A 93 -2.04 9.46 -10.00
C GLY A 93 -1.10 9.80 -11.15
N VAL A 94 0.09 10.26 -10.76
CA VAL A 94 1.22 10.55 -11.64
C VAL A 94 2.45 9.88 -11.03
N THR A 95 3.10 9.03 -11.81
CA THR A 95 4.33 8.34 -11.40
C THR A 95 5.47 8.73 -12.32
N SER A 96 6.67 8.89 -11.77
CA SER A 96 7.88 9.14 -12.54
C SER A 96 8.67 7.87 -12.78
N GLN A 97 9.46 7.86 -13.86
CA GLN A 97 10.63 6.98 -13.92
C GLN A 97 11.71 7.51 -12.97
N PRO A 98 12.72 6.70 -12.60
CA PRO A 98 13.85 7.18 -11.83
C PRO A 98 14.56 8.35 -12.52
N LEU A 99 14.63 9.48 -11.83
CA LEU A 99 15.24 10.72 -12.28
C LEU A 99 16.63 10.86 -11.66
N ASP A 100 17.59 11.33 -12.45
CA ASP A 100 18.97 11.50 -12.01
C ASP A 100 19.15 12.72 -11.10
N LEU A 101 19.72 12.46 -9.93
CA LEU A 101 20.05 13.41 -8.86
C LEU A 101 21.56 13.60 -8.70
N SER A 102 22.39 12.96 -9.51
CA SER A 102 23.86 12.98 -9.36
C SER A 102 24.40 14.41 -9.27
N GLY A 103 25.06 14.72 -8.16
CA GLY A 103 25.70 16.03 -7.89
C GLY A 103 24.72 17.17 -7.60
N LYS A 104 23.43 16.89 -7.37
CA LYS A 104 22.43 17.91 -7.03
C LYS A 104 22.19 17.95 -5.53
N ASP A 105 22.14 19.15 -4.98
CA ASP A 105 21.66 19.39 -3.61
C ASP A 105 20.15 19.66 -3.57
N THR A 106 19.61 20.20 -4.66
CA THR A 106 18.19 20.53 -4.83
C THR A 106 17.66 19.97 -6.14
N PHE A 107 16.45 19.42 -6.08
CA PHE A 107 15.68 18.94 -7.22
C PHE A 107 14.34 19.67 -7.32
N VAL A 108 13.98 20.13 -8.51
CA VAL A 108 12.72 20.82 -8.78
C VAL A 108 12.05 20.21 -10.01
N ARG A 109 10.76 19.88 -9.90
CA ARG A 109 9.91 19.40 -10.99
C ARG A 109 8.65 20.25 -11.05
N ASP A 110 8.51 21.06 -12.10
CA ASP A 110 7.50 22.13 -12.23
C ASP A 110 6.42 21.85 -13.31
N ASP A 111 6.33 20.61 -13.78
CA ASP A 111 5.50 20.18 -14.89
C ASP A 111 4.62 18.96 -14.53
N ILE A 112 4.36 18.74 -13.25
CA ILE A 112 3.51 17.64 -12.76
C ILE A 112 2.04 18.02 -13.01
N TYR A 113 1.51 17.60 -14.15
CA TYR A 113 0.14 17.93 -14.57
C TYR A 113 -0.90 16.99 -13.95
N LEU A 114 -1.92 17.56 -13.30
CA LEU A 114 -3.05 16.83 -12.73
C LEU A 114 -4.13 16.62 -13.79
N GLY A 115 -3.94 15.63 -14.67
CA GLY A 115 -4.93 15.36 -15.70
C GLY A 115 -4.57 14.19 -16.58
N THR A 116 -5.36 14.01 -17.63
CA THR A 116 -5.16 12.95 -18.62
C THR A 116 -4.83 13.58 -19.97
N CYS A 117 -3.75 13.12 -20.59
CA CYS A 117 -3.35 13.55 -21.93
C CYS A 117 -3.53 12.41 -22.92
N SER A 118 -4.24 12.67 -24.03
CA SER A 118 -4.36 11.75 -25.15
C SER A 118 -3.83 12.44 -26.41
N GLY A 119 -2.69 11.94 -26.90
CA GLY A 119 -1.95 12.58 -27.98
C GLY A 119 -1.47 13.99 -27.59
N LYS A 120 -2.07 15.01 -28.22
CA LYS A 120 -1.72 16.43 -28.01
C LYS A 120 -2.73 17.20 -27.16
N VAL A 121 -3.77 16.55 -26.67
CA VAL A 121 -4.85 17.18 -25.91
C VAL A 121 -4.83 16.67 -24.48
N CYS A 122 -4.68 17.59 -23.53
CA CYS A 122 -4.72 17.31 -22.10
C CYS A 122 -6.03 17.84 -21.50
N LYS A 123 -6.70 16.99 -20.70
CA LYS A 123 -7.89 17.35 -19.94
C LYS A 123 -7.53 17.48 -18.47
N PRO A 124 -7.77 18.65 -17.85
CA PRO A 124 -7.47 18.87 -16.44
C PRO A 124 -8.48 18.12 -15.56
N HIS A 125 -7.98 17.52 -14.48
CA HIS A 125 -8.80 17.02 -13.39
C HIS A 125 -9.15 18.16 -12.43
N VAL A 126 -10.45 18.34 -12.14
CA VAL A 126 -10.94 19.43 -11.28
C VAL A 126 -11.23 18.95 -9.86
N GLY A 127 -11.28 19.88 -8.91
CA GLY A 127 -11.70 19.61 -7.54
C GLY A 127 -10.67 18.87 -6.67
N VAL A 128 -9.40 18.82 -7.10
CA VAL A 128 -8.33 18.21 -6.31
C VAL A 128 -8.00 19.09 -5.11
N LYS A 129 -8.19 18.54 -3.91
CA LYS A 129 -7.94 19.24 -2.63
C LYS A 129 -6.75 18.69 -1.87
N LYS A 130 -6.52 17.38 -1.97
CA LYS A 130 -5.48 16.65 -1.25
C LYS A 130 -4.67 15.81 -2.21
N VAL A 131 -3.39 15.70 -1.92
CA VAL A 131 -2.44 14.93 -2.70
C VAL A 131 -1.54 14.16 -1.74
N SER A 132 -1.40 12.86 -1.97
CA SER A 132 -0.44 12.02 -1.27
C SER A 132 0.80 11.87 -2.16
N VAL A 133 1.97 12.14 -1.59
CA VAL A 133 3.25 12.02 -2.29
C VAL A 133 4.06 10.94 -1.65
N VAL A 134 4.57 10.02 -2.46
CA VAL A 134 5.55 9.02 -2.09
C VAL A 134 6.78 9.24 -2.96
N ILE A 135 7.96 9.31 -2.34
CA ILE A 135 9.23 9.48 -3.04
C ILE A 135 10.16 8.36 -2.62
N GLU A 136 10.64 7.59 -3.59
CA GLU A 136 11.71 6.63 -3.41
C GLU A 136 13.03 7.30 -3.83
N PHE A 137 14.00 7.29 -2.92
CA PHE A 137 15.36 7.71 -3.19
C PHE A 137 16.26 6.49 -3.28
N THR A 138 17.19 6.49 -4.23
CA THR A 138 18.26 5.49 -4.30
C THR A 138 19.61 6.19 -4.16
N ASP A 139 20.42 5.73 -3.21
CA ASP A 139 21.76 6.26 -2.99
C ASP A 139 22.79 5.73 -4.02
N SER A 140 24.05 6.15 -3.88
CA SER A 140 25.15 5.65 -4.72
C SER A 140 25.48 4.17 -4.51
N THR A 141 25.10 3.59 -3.36
CA THR A 141 25.33 2.18 -3.00
C THR A 141 24.21 1.26 -3.49
N GLY A 142 23.10 1.83 -3.97
CA GLY A 142 21.91 1.11 -4.41
C GLY A 142 20.87 0.91 -3.30
N GLN A 143 21.09 1.43 -2.10
CA GLN A 143 20.11 1.39 -1.02
C GLN A 143 18.94 2.33 -1.31
N LYS A 144 17.75 1.85 -1.00
CA LYS A 144 16.50 2.59 -1.20
C LYS A 144 15.95 3.09 0.12
N THR A 145 15.53 4.35 0.14
CA THR A 145 14.82 4.99 1.26
C THR A 145 13.55 5.65 0.74
N GLN A 146 12.55 5.83 1.60
CA GLN A 146 11.26 6.38 1.20
C GLN A 146 10.87 7.60 2.04
N PHE A 147 10.22 8.54 1.38
CA PHE A 147 9.48 9.64 1.99
C PHE A 147 8.01 9.51 1.61
N SER A 148 7.10 9.74 2.56
CA SER A 148 5.67 9.80 2.28
C SER A 148 5.04 10.93 3.07
N LYS A 149 4.21 11.75 2.41
CA LYS A 149 3.48 12.86 3.05
C LYS A 149 2.27 13.28 2.25
N ASP A 150 1.20 13.63 2.95
CA ASP A 150 0.01 14.26 2.39
C ASP A 150 0.13 15.79 2.40
N TYR A 151 -0.37 16.41 1.33
CA TYR A 151 -0.42 17.86 1.13
C TYR A 151 -1.85 18.30 0.83
N ASP A 152 -2.28 19.35 1.52
CA ASP A 152 -3.48 20.11 1.16
C ASP A 152 -3.09 21.18 0.13
N LEU A 153 -3.80 21.24 -1.00
CA LEU A 153 -3.49 22.10 -2.15
C LEU A 153 -4.20 23.44 -2.15
#